data_AF-U1PTU4-F1
#
_entry.id   AF-U1PTU4-F1
#
_cell.length_a   1.000
_cell.length_b   1.000
_cell.length_c   1.000
_cell.angle_alpha   90.00
_cell.angle_beta   90.00
_cell.angle_gamma   90.00
#
_symmetry.space_group_name_H-M   'P 1'
#
loop_
_entity.id
_entity.type
_entity.pdbx_description
1 polymer ?
#
loop_
_entity_poly.entity_id
_entity_poly.type
_entity_poly.pdbx_seq_one_letter_code
_entity_poly.pdbx_strand_id
1 'polypeptide(L)'
;ILAAGAGLGRTLLDTERSVALVYATSMRNLSIAVAVVVAAESVPAEAVLPIALAYILQPPLGAIYMHYRRDMVGEGLSLREAITEVV
;
A
#
# COMPACT_ATOMS: atom_id res chain seq x y z
N ILE A 1 9.83 0.02 4.05
CA ILE A 1 9.20 1.36 3.85
C ILE A 1 7.85 1.44 4.56
N LEU A 2 6.91 0.51 4.35
CA LEU A 2 5.59 0.55 5.00
C LEU A 2 5.63 0.61 6.54
N ALA A 3 6.38 -0.27 7.20
CA ALA A 3 6.51 -0.26 8.65
C ALA A 3 7.12 1.05 9.17
N ALA A 4 8.08 1.62 8.43
CA ALA A 4 8.68 2.92 8.76
C ALA A 4 7.67 4.06 8.55
N GLY A 5 6.92 4.07 7.45
CA GLY A 5 5.87 5.07 7.20
C GLY A 5 4.75 5.01 8.23
N ALA A 6 4.36 3.80 8.67
CA ALA A 6 3.37 3.62 9.73
C ALA A 6 3.89 4.08 11.10
N GLY A 7 5.13 3.72 11.44
CA GLY A 7 5.75 4.13 12.71
C GLY A 7 5.96 5.65 12.79
N LEU A 8 6.51 6.25 11.73
CA LEU A 8 6.71 7.70 11.63
C LEU A 8 5.37 8.44 11.60
N GLY A 9 4.40 7.96 10.82
CA GLY A 9 3.07 8.55 10.75
C GLY A 9 2.38 8.56 12.11
N ARG A 10 2.42 7.44 12.84
CA ARG A 10 1.79 7.34 14.17
C ARG A 10 2.44 8.22 15.24
N THR A 11 3.74 8.48 15.12
CA THR A 11 4.50 9.26 16.12
C THR A 11 4.51 10.75 15.84
N LEU A 12 4.40 11.15 14.57
CA LEU A 12 4.60 12.54 14.15
C LEU A 12 3.34 13.22 13.59
N LEU A 13 2.32 12.45 13.19
CA LEU A 13 1.16 12.95 12.45
C LEU A 13 -0.16 12.57 13.11
N ASP A 14 -1.21 13.35 12.82
CA ASP A 14 -2.58 12.96 13.08
C ASP A 14 -2.99 11.74 12.24
N THR A 15 -4.10 11.11 12.61
CA THR A 15 -4.58 9.85 12.02
C THR A 15 -4.73 9.95 10.50
N GLU A 16 -5.30 11.04 10.00
CA GLU A 16 -5.60 11.24 8.58
C GLU A 16 -4.31 11.38 7.77
N ARG A 17 -3.39 12.23 8.24
CA ARG A 17 -2.07 12.41 7.61
C ARG A 17 -1.22 11.15 7.71
N SER A 18 -1.32 10.39 8.80
CA SER A 18 -0.65 9.09 8.92
C SER A 18 -1.20 8.07 7.92
N VAL A 19 -2.52 8.04 7.67
CA VAL A 19 -3.13 7.19 6.63
C VAL A 19 -2.61 7.61 5.26
N ALA A 20 -2.63 8.90 4.96
CA ALA A 20 -2.16 9.44 3.69
C ALA A 20 -0.69 9.11 3.45
N LEU A 21 0.17 9.20 4.47
CA LEU A 21 1.59 8.84 4.38
C LEU A 21 1.78 7.37 4.01
N VAL A 22 1.08 6.46 4.69
CA VAL A 22 1.17 5.02 4.40
C VAL A 22 0.64 4.72 3.00
N TYR A 23 -0.51 5.28 2.63
CA TYR A 23 -1.09 5.09 1.31
C TYR A 23 -0.17 5.61 0.19
N ALA A 24 0.31 6.84 0.31
CA ALA A 24 1.18 7.47 -0.69
C ALA A 24 2.52 6.74 -0.86
N THR A 25 3.09 6.19 0.22
CA THR A 25 4.36 5.45 0.15
C THR A 25 4.20 4.00 -0.30
N SER A 26 3.00 3.42 -0.14
CA SER A 26 2.65 2.11 -0.68
C SER A 26 2.36 2.16 -2.18
N MET A 27 1.72 3.24 -2.63
CA MET A 27 1.28 3.41 -4.01
C MET A 27 2.42 3.94 -4.88
N ARG A 28 3.16 3.04 -5.53
CA ARG A 28 4.26 3.41 -6.43
C ARG A 28 3.75 3.62 -7.85
N ASN A 29 4.46 4.48 -8.59
CA ASN A 29 4.26 4.63 -10.04
C ASN A 29 4.98 3.49 -10.76
N LEU A 30 4.23 2.41 -10.99
CA LEU A 30 4.76 1.21 -11.63
C LEU A 30 4.98 1.40 -13.13
N SER A 31 4.27 2.33 -13.80
CA SER A 31 4.49 2.64 -15.21
C SER A 31 5.89 3.21 -15.44
N ILE A 32 6.32 4.14 -14.59
CA ILE A 32 7.68 4.68 -14.62
C ILE A 32 8.70 3.59 -14.29
N ALA A 33 8.40 2.71 -13.32
CA ALA A 33 9.29 1.61 -12.98
C ALA A 33 9.53 0.68 -14.18
N VAL A 34 8.48 0.29 -14.91
CA VAL A 34 8.62 -0.49 -16.16
C VAL A 34 9.42 0.27 -17.20
N ALA A 35 9.14 1.57 -17.40
CA ALA A 35 9.87 2.38 -18.38
C ALA A 35 11.38 2.42 -18.08
N VAL A 36 11.75 2.56 -16.81
CA VAL A 36 13.15 2.53 -16.38
C VAL A 36 13.80 1.17 -16.66
N VAL A 37 13.13 0.06 -16.33
CA VAL A 37 13.65 -1.29 -16.60
C VAL A 37 13.87 -1.50 -18.10
N VAL A 38 12.92 -1.08 -18.94
CA VAL A 38 13.00 -1.25 -20.39
C VAL A 38 14.09 -0.36 -21.02
N ALA A 39 14.30 0.84 -20.48
CA ALA A 39 15.27 1.79 -21.04
C ALA A 39 16.71 1.58 -20.53
N ALA A 40 16.92 0.91 -19.40
CA ALA A 40 18.23 0.75 -18.79
C ALA A 40 18.87 -0.60 -19.15
N GLU A 41 19.90 -0.58 -19.99
CA GLU A 41 20.65 -1.79 -20.39
C GLU A 41 21.31 -2.52 -19.22
N SER A 42 21.59 -1.82 -18.12
CA SER A 42 22.16 -2.39 -16.90
C SER A 42 21.15 -3.16 -16.04
N VAL A 43 19.86 -3.07 -16.34
CA VAL A 43 18.80 -3.71 -15.54
C VAL A 43 18.30 -4.96 -16.27
N PRO A 44 18.27 -6.13 -15.61
CA PRO A 44 17.74 -7.34 -16.22
C PRO A 44 16.26 -7.19 -16.59
N ALA A 45 15.87 -7.69 -17.77
CA ALA A 45 14.49 -7.60 -18.26
C ALA A 45 13.50 -8.37 -17.36
N GLU A 46 13.97 -9.40 -16.65
CA GLU A 46 13.18 -10.18 -15.69
C GLU A 46 12.63 -9.31 -14.54
N ALA A 47 13.21 -8.13 -14.29
CA ALA A 47 12.69 -7.18 -13.33
C ALA A 47 11.30 -6.63 -13.68
N VAL A 48 10.82 -6.78 -14.93
CA VAL A 48 9.46 -6.44 -15.31
C VAL A 48 8.43 -7.32 -14.61
N LEU A 49 8.72 -8.60 -14.38
CA LEU A 49 7.78 -9.55 -13.78
C LEU A 49 7.28 -9.12 -12.38
N PRO A 50 8.15 -8.84 -11.40
CA PRO A 50 7.69 -8.38 -10.09
C PRO A 50 6.96 -7.03 -10.16
N ILE A 51 7.29 -6.15 -11.11
CA ILE A 51 6.59 -4.88 -11.32
C ILE A 51 5.17 -5.12 -11.86
N ALA A 52 5.01 -6.04 -12.82
CA ALA A 52 3.71 -6.43 -13.36
C ALA A 52 2.82 -7.09 -12.29
N LEU A 53 3.40 -7.94 -11.44
CA LEU A 53 2.68 -8.52 -10.30
C LEU A 53 2.23 -7.44 -9.31
N ALA A 54 3.11 -6.47 -9.01
CA ALA A 54 2.73 -5.32 -8.19
C ALA A 54 1.59 -4.51 -8.83
N TYR A 55 1.53 -4.44 -10.16
CA TYR A 55 0.46 -3.75 -10.89
C TYR A 55 -0.93 -4.36 -10.63
N ILE A 56 -0.98 -5.68 -10.48
CA ILE A 56 -2.20 -6.43 -10.19
C ILE A 56 -2.56 -6.30 -8.70
N LEU A 57 -1.56 -6.40 -7.82
CA LEU A 57 -1.79 -6.48 -6.38
C LEU A 57 -2.00 -5.12 -5.72
N GLN A 58 -1.28 -4.09 -6.15
CA GLN A 58 -1.20 -2.81 -5.45
C GLN A 58 -2.57 -2.09 -5.40
N PRO A 59 -3.37 -1.97 -6.48
CA PRO A 59 -4.65 -1.27 -6.41
C PRO A 59 -5.69 -1.95 -5.51
N PRO A 60 -5.94 -3.28 -5.59
CA PRO A 60 -6.85 -3.97 -4.68
C PRO A 60 -6.41 -3.86 -3.21
N LEU A 61 -5.12 -4.02 -2.92
CA LEU A 61 -4.60 -3.89 -1.55
C LEU A 61 -4.75 -2.47 -1.02
N GLY A 62 -4.53 -1.45 -1.87
CA GLY A 62 -4.79 -0.06 -1.53
C GLY A 62 -6.27 0.18 -1.20
N ALA A 63 -7.18 -0.38 -1.99
CA ALA A 63 -8.62 -0.29 -1.73
C ALA A 63 -9.01 -0.97 -0.40
N ILE A 64 -8.51 -2.19 -0.15
CA ILE A 64 -8.74 -2.91 1.11
C ILE A 64 -8.24 -2.11 2.31
N TYR A 65 -7.04 -1.53 2.22
CA TYR A 65 -6.49 -0.69 3.29
C TYR A 65 -7.38 0.53 3.56
N MET A 66 -7.88 1.20 2.52
CA MET A 66 -8.76 2.35 2.68
C MET A 66 -10.12 1.97 3.27
N HIS A 67 -10.70 0.84 2.86
CA HIS A 67 -11.93 0.30 3.47
C HIS A 67 -11.71 -0.03 4.95
N TYR A 68 -10.64 -0.76 5.27
CA TYR A 68 -10.26 -1.07 6.65
C TYR A 68 -10.12 0.19 7.52
N ARG A 69 -9.45 1.24 7.02
CA ARG A 69 -9.28 2.48 7.78
C ARG A 69 -10.58 3.28 7.92
N ARG A 70 -11.45 3.26 6.92
CA ARG A 70 -12.74 3.96 6.95
C ARG A 70 -13.74 3.25 7.85
N ASP A 71 -13.94 1.96 7.62
CA ASP A 71 -15.06 1.21 8.19
C ASP A 71 -14.71 0.58 9.54
N MET A 72 -13.49 0.08 9.74
CA MET A 72 -13.14 -0.57 11.02
C MET A 72 -12.55 0.41 12.05
N VAL A 73 -11.60 1.24 11.63
CA VAL A 73 -10.95 2.19 12.55
C VAL A 73 -11.82 3.43 12.79
N GLY A 74 -12.63 3.84 11.82
CA GLY A 74 -13.58 4.94 11.96
C GLY A 74 -14.77 4.61 12.85
N GLU A 75 -15.21 3.35 12.88
CA GLU A 75 -16.36 2.88 13.70
C GLU A 75 -15.94 2.25 15.04
N GLY A 76 -14.62 2.15 15.32
CA GLY A 76 -14.10 1.64 16.59
C GLY A 76 -14.16 0.12 16.77
N LEU A 77 -14.39 -0.63 15.69
CA LEU A 77 -14.49 -2.09 15.70
C LEU A 77 -13.10 -2.74 15.79
N SER A 78 -12.95 -3.73 16.65
CA SER A 78 -11.69 -4.45 16.81
C SER A 78 -11.47 -5.40 15.64
N LEU A 79 -10.20 -5.61 15.24
CA LEU A 79 -9.80 -6.53 14.14
C LEU A 79 -10.42 -7.95 14.26
N ARG A 80 -10.77 -8.33 15.50
CA ARG A 80 -11.30 -9.64 15.87
C ARG A 80 -12.79 -9.79 15.54
N GLU A 81 -13.56 -8.71 15.61
CA GLU A 81 -15.01 -8.74 15.35
C GLU A 81 -15.30 -8.90 13.86
N ALA A 82 -14.59 -8.17 12.99
CA ALA A 82 -14.81 -8.24 11.54
C ALA A 82 -14.41 -9.60 10.92
N ILE A 83 -13.41 -10.30 11.47
CA ILE A 83 -13.03 -11.65 11.01
C ILE A 83 -14.12 -12.67 11.36
N THR A 84 -14.87 -12.45 12.44
CA THR A 84 -15.94 -13.36 12.88
C THR A 84 -17.22 -13.19 12.05
N GLU A 85 -17.42 -12.02 11.43
CA GLU A 85 -18.61 -11.72 10.63
C GLU A 85 -18.50 -12.21 9.16
N VAL A 86 -17.27 -12.43 8.68
CA VAL A 86 -17.00 -12.89 7.30
C VAL A 86 -16.90 -14.42 7.20
N VAL A 87 -16.87 -15.15 8.33
CA VAL A 87 -16.76 -16.62 8.38
C VAL A 87 -18.10 -17.27 8.74
#